data_AF-A0A6G4AL91-F1
#
_entry.id   AF-A0A6G4AL91-F1
#
_cell.length_a   1.000
_cell.length_b   1.000
_cell.length_c   1.000
_cell.angle_alpha   90.00
_cell.angle_beta   90.00
_cell.angle_gamma   90.00
#
_symmetry.space_group_name_H-M   'P 1'
#
loop_
_entity.id
_entity.type
_entity.pdbx_description
1 polymer ?
#
loop_
_entity_poly.entity_id
_entity_poly.type
_entity_poly.pdbx_seq_one_letter_code
_entity_poly.pdbx_strand_id
1 'polypeptide(L)'
;METDGIHDLDRALVLGPGGRLGTAWMAGLTAGLHGFGVELGEADLIVGTSAGAIVGAVLATGQDPSRLAALPARPPADASSAPRRPDPAMMGAVFAVLGNPSLDPADARRQVGRIALETLDDQAENRLIAQRAQLTATESWPRLPLLIPAVDAETGEPIVWDAAAGVPLVRAVAASSAFPGAEPPVTVDGRRYLDGALRDGTNTDLAAGARTVVVIDPLAHRHPRPRTDGAHLVAPDPATARLLDAERSDPEAWTAAYQAGEAQAGTTAEELRAHWRPATDRSREAPDRPAPASLHLGRCEETD
;
A
#
# COMPACT_ATOMS: atom_id res chain seq x y z
N MET A 1 32.28 1.19 -19.62
CA MET A 1 31.35 0.58 -20.59
C MET A 1 30.27 -0.06 -19.74
N GLU A 2 29.37 0.77 -19.22
CA GLU A 2 28.25 0.33 -18.38
C GLU A 2 27.31 -0.48 -19.26
N THR A 3 27.05 -1.71 -18.85
CA THR A 3 25.95 -2.51 -19.37
C THR A 3 24.67 -1.82 -18.93
N ASP A 4 24.10 -1.03 -19.83
CA ASP A 4 22.74 -0.50 -19.70
C ASP A 4 21.82 -1.72 -19.61
N GLY A 5 21.48 -2.10 -18.38
CA GLY A 5 20.67 -3.27 -18.10
C GLY A 5 19.32 -3.08 -18.75
N ILE A 6 18.85 -4.09 -19.48
CA ILE A 6 17.51 -4.06 -20.06
C ILE A 6 16.52 -4.13 -18.87
N HIS A 7 15.93 -2.99 -18.53
CA HIS A 7 14.84 -2.88 -17.58
C HIS A 7 13.50 -3.00 -18.34
N ASP A 8 12.62 -3.90 -17.90
CA ASP A 8 11.27 -4.08 -18.47
C ASP A 8 10.30 -2.98 -18.01
N LEU A 9 10.63 -2.28 -16.90
CA LEU A 9 9.89 -1.15 -16.34
C LEU A 9 10.85 0.03 -16.15
N ASP A 10 10.41 1.25 -16.44
CA ASP A 10 11.26 2.43 -16.26
C ASP A 10 11.14 2.98 -14.81
N ARG A 11 9.91 3.22 -14.35
CA ARG A 11 9.61 3.79 -13.04
C ARG A 11 8.59 2.95 -12.27
N ALA A 12 8.96 2.55 -11.05
CA ALA A 12 8.05 1.95 -10.09
C ALA A 12 7.92 2.81 -8.84
N LEU A 13 6.68 2.94 -8.36
CA LEU A 13 6.35 3.58 -7.10
C LEU A 13 5.84 2.51 -6.13
N VAL A 14 6.48 2.42 -4.96
CA VAL A 14 6.08 1.53 -3.87
C VAL A 14 5.57 2.38 -2.72
N LEU A 15 4.34 2.10 -2.29
CA LEU A 15 3.66 2.81 -1.22
C LEU A 15 3.43 1.84 -0.06
N GLY A 16 4.11 2.12 1.05
CA GLY A 16 4.17 1.26 2.23
C GLY A 16 2.94 1.33 3.15
N PRO A 17 2.88 0.42 4.14
CA PRO A 17 1.87 0.47 5.19
C PRO A 17 2.08 1.66 6.12
N GLY A 18 1.02 2.09 6.81
CA GLY A 18 1.09 3.25 7.70
C GLY A 18 -0.15 3.53 8.54
N GLY A 19 -1.16 2.65 8.49
CA GLY A 19 -2.44 2.87 9.14
C GLY A 19 -3.10 4.19 8.70
N ARG A 20 -3.96 4.74 9.56
CA ARG A 20 -4.77 5.91 9.23
C ARG A 20 -3.95 7.18 9.05
N LEU A 21 -3.08 7.51 10.01
CA LEU A 21 -2.27 8.74 9.93
C LEU A 21 -1.21 8.64 8.82
N GLY A 22 -0.62 7.46 8.60
CA GLY A 22 0.29 7.25 7.49
C GLY A 22 -0.39 7.37 6.12
N THR A 23 -1.67 6.98 6.00
CA THR A 23 -2.48 7.23 4.79
C THR A 23 -2.62 8.74 4.54
N ALA A 24 -2.97 9.50 5.58
CA ALA A 24 -3.14 10.96 5.48
C ALA A 24 -1.83 11.67 5.10
N TRP A 25 -0.74 11.36 5.80
CA TRP A 25 0.59 11.90 5.49
C TRP A 25 1.03 11.57 4.06
N MET A 26 0.89 10.31 3.65
CA MET A 26 1.25 9.91 2.29
C MET A 26 0.41 10.63 1.24
N ALA A 27 -0.90 10.80 1.47
CA ALA A 27 -1.76 11.56 0.57
C ALA A 27 -1.31 13.03 0.47
N GLY A 28 -1.05 13.70 1.60
CA GLY A 28 -0.57 15.08 1.63
C GLY A 28 0.79 15.25 0.97
N LEU A 29 1.70 14.30 1.20
CA LEU A 29 2.99 14.28 0.51
C LEU A 29 2.81 14.17 -1.00
N THR A 30 1.98 13.24 -1.48
CA THR A 30 1.74 13.07 -2.92
C THR A 30 1.02 14.28 -3.55
N ALA A 31 0.09 14.92 -2.84
CA ALA A 31 -0.57 16.15 -3.26
C ALA A 31 0.43 17.32 -3.36
N GLY A 32 1.29 17.48 -2.35
CA GLY A 32 2.33 18.50 -2.36
C GLY A 32 3.35 18.28 -3.49
N LEU A 33 3.76 17.02 -3.73
CA LEU A 33 4.69 16.68 -4.80
C LEU A 33 4.14 17.02 -6.19
N HIS A 34 2.85 16.78 -6.43
CA HIS A 34 2.15 17.26 -7.63
C HIS A 34 2.25 18.79 -7.77
N GLY A 35 2.03 19.54 -6.68
CA GLY A 35 2.21 21.00 -6.66
C GLY A 35 3.64 21.47 -6.99
N PHE A 36 4.66 20.64 -6.74
CA PHE A 36 6.06 20.89 -7.10
C PHE A 36 6.48 20.31 -8.47
N GLY A 37 5.53 19.76 -9.23
CA GLY A 37 5.72 19.19 -10.57
C GLY A 37 6.30 17.77 -10.58
N VAL A 38 6.22 17.04 -9.47
CA VAL A 38 6.65 15.62 -9.39
C VAL A 38 5.41 14.73 -9.50
N GLU A 39 5.14 14.26 -10.72
CA GLU A 39 3.97 13.44 -11.03
C GLU A 39 4.22 11.96 -10.72
N LEU A 40 3.97 11.54 -9.48
CA LEU A 40 4.10 10.13 -9.07
C LEU A 40 3.07 9.21 -9.74
N GLY A 41 1.92 9.76 -10.15
CA GLY A 41 0.89 9.03 -10.90
C GLY A 41 1.29 8.65 -12.33
N GLU A 42 2.42 9.13 -12.85
CA GLU A 42 2.97 8.70 -14.14
C GLU A 42 3.83 7.43 -14.06
N ALA A 43 3.96 6.80 -12.89
CA ALA A 43 4.71 5.55 -12.74
C ALA A 43 4.24 4.48 -13.75
N ASP A 44 5.14 3.62 -14.21
CA ASP A 44 4.75 2.48 -15.07
C ASP A 44 4.16 1.33 -14.23
N LEU A 45 4.47 1.33 -12.92
CA LEU A 45 3.96 0.40 -11.93
C LEU A 45 3.76 1.10 -10.59
N ILE A 46 2.62 0.85 -9.94
CA ILE A 46 2.39 1.19 -8.53
C ILE A 46 2.20 -0.10 -7.73
N VAL A 47 2.93 -0.25 -6.63
CA VAL A 47 2.71 -1.27 -5.61
C VAL A 47 2.17 -0.58 -4.37
N GLY A 48 0.97 -0.93 -3.94
CA GLY A 48 0.33 -0.31 -2.78
C GLY A 48 0.01 -1.32 -1.70
N THR A 49 0.60 -1.18 -0.51
CA THR A 49 0.32 -2.04 0.64
C THR A 49 -0.44 -1.28 1.73
N SER A 50 -1.59 -1.79 2.19
CA SER A 50 -2.36 -1.19 3.30
C SER A 50 -2.69 0.29 3.05
N ALA A 51 -2.16 1.22 3.85
CA ALA A 51 -2.24 2.66 3.60
C ALA A 51 -1.84 3.04 2.16
N GLY A 52 -0.77 2.43 1.65
CA GLY A 52 -0.32 2.62 0.28
C GLY A 52 -1.24 2.02 -0.78
N ALA A 53 -2.06 1.01 -0.47
CA ALA A 53 -3.08 0.51 -1.39
C ALA A 53 -4.18 1.56 -1.62
N ILE A 54 -4.54 2.32 -0.58
CA ILE A 54 -5.51 3.40 -0.67
C ILE A 54 -4.97 4.54 -1.53
N VAL A 55 -3.79 5.08 -1.19
CA VAL A 55 -3.20 6.20 -1.93
C VAL A 55 -2.78 5.77 -3.34
N GLY A 56 -2.27 4.55 -3.50
CA GLY A 56 -1.94 3.96 -4.80
C GLY A 56 -3.15 3.82 -5.71
N ALA A 57 -4.31 3.41 -5.19
CA ALA A 57 -5.55 3.39 -5.96
C ALA A 57 -5.98 4.80 -6.41
N VAL A 58 -5.86 5.81 -5.55
CA VAL A 58 -6.17 7.21 -5.89
C VAL A 58 -5.26 7.70 -7.03
N LEU A 59 -3.95 7.50 -6.90
CA LEU A 59 -2.96 7.91 -7.92
C LEU A 59 -3.15 7.15 -9.25
N ALA A 60 -3.25 5.82 -9.19
CA ALA A 60 -3.33 4.99 -10.39
C ALA A 60 -4.61 5.23 -11.20
N THR A 61 -5.68 5.69 -10.54
CA THR A 61 -6.96 6.02 -11.18
C THR A 61 -7.03 7.47 -11.67
N GLY A 62 -5.94 8.22 -11.54
CA GLY A 62 -5.82 9.61 -12.00
C GLY A 62 -6.60 10.61 -11.16
N GLN A 63 -6.93 10.26 -9.92
CA GLN A 63 -7.60 11.18 -8.99
C GLN A 63 -6.59 12.10 -8.31
N ASP A 64 -7.04 13.30 -7.95
CA ASP A 64 -6.26 14.24 -7.15
C ASP A 64 -6.17 13.75 -5.68
N PRO A 65 -4.96 13.50 -5.13
CA PRO A 65 -4.77 13.11 -3.74
C PRO A 65 -5.27 14.13 -2.71
N SER A 66 -5.44 15.41 -3.09
CA SER A 66 -5.97 16.46 -2.22
C SER A 66 -7.37 16.16 -1.69
N ARG A 67 -8.13 15.28 -2.35
CA ARG A 67 -9.43 14.79 -1.87
C ARG A 67 -9.35 14.09 -0.52
N LEU A 68 -8.16 13.62 -0.12
CA LEU A 68 -7.91 12.98 1.16
C LEU A 68 -7.46 13.97 2.25
N ALA A 69 -7.49 15.29 2.00
CA ALA A 69 -7.12 16.32 2.97
C ALA A 69 -7.96 16.29 4.26
N ALA A 70 -9.20 15.82 4.16
CA ALA A 70 -10.08 15.61 5.30
C ALA A 70 -10.65 14.18 5.27
N LEU A 71 -10.89 13.61 6.45
CA LEU A 71 -11.62 12.36 6.55
C LEU A 71 -13.04 12.53 6.00
N PRO A 72 -13.52 11.58 5.18
CA PRO A 72 -14.93 11.52 4.83
C PRO A 72 -15.81 11.53 6.08
N ALA A 73 -16.90 12.30 6.03
CA ALA A 73 -17.87 12.32 7.12
C ALA A 73 -18.43 10.92 7.34
N ARG A 74 -18.42 10.46 8.60
CA ARG A 74 -19.04 9.18 8.96
C ARG A 74 -20.55 9.30 8.71
N PRO A 75 -21.19 8.38 7.96
CA PRO A 75 -22.63 8.37 7.87
C PRO A 75 -23.22 8.24 9.30
N PRO A 76 -24.36 8.90 9.59
CA PRO A 76 -24.96 8.84 10.91
C PRO A 76 -25.20 7.38 11.31
N ALA A 77 -24.59 7.00 12.44
CA ALA A 77 -24.61 5.65 12.97
C ALA A 77 -26.04 5.25 13.35
N ASP A 78 -26.44 4.02 13.01
CA ASP A 78 -27.37 3.29 13.86
C ASP A 78 -26.68 3.04 15.23
N ALA A 79 -27.42 3.04 16.34
CA ALA A 79 -26.84 2.92 17.67
C ALA A 79 -26.05 1.61 17.93
N SER A 80 -26.04 0.67 16.97
CA SER A 80 -25.28 -0.60 17.01
C SER A 80 -23.87 -0.51 16.40
N SER A 81 -23.52 0.57 15.69
CA SER A 81 -22.25 0.73 14.95
C SER A 81 -21.19 1.56 15.70
N ALA A 82 -20.87 1.15 16.93
CA ALA A 82 -19.70 1.70 17.61
C ALA A 82 -18.43 1.43 16.79
N PRO A 83 -17.50 2.40 16.66
CA PRO A 83 -16.23 2.17 15.99
C PRO A 83 -15.48 1.02 16.67
N ARG A 84 -15.04 0.01 15.91
CA ARG A 84 -14.13 -1.01 16.43
C ARG A 84 -12.86 -0.29 16.88
N ARG A 85 -12.51 -0.45 18.15
CA ARG A 85 -11.21 0.01 18.66
C ARG A 85 -10.17 -1.04 18.29
N PRO A 86 -8.93 -0.64 18.01
CA PRO A 86 -7.82 -1.58 17.94
C PRO A 86 -7.82 -2.48 19.18
N ASP A 87 -7.51 -3.75 19.00
CA ASP A 87 -7.33 -4.75 20.04
C ASP A 87 -5.81 -4.88 20.33
N PRO A 88 -5.30 -4.24 21.40
CA PRO A 88 -3.88 -4.24 21.69
C PRO A 88 -3.36 -5.63 22.09
N ALA A 89 -4.22 -6.48 22.66
CA ALA A 89 -3.84 -7.84 23.05
C ALA A 89 -3.63 -8.71 21.80
N MET A 90 -4.54 -8.62 20.83
CA MET A 90 -4.38 -9.29 19.55
C MET A 90 -3.16 -8.75 18.79
N MET A 91 -2.98 -7.44 18.69
CA MET A 91 -1.80 -6.86 18.03
C MET A 91 -0.50 -7.32 18.70
N GLY A 92 -0.46 -7.36 20.03
CA GLY A 92 0.67 -7.91 20.79
C GLY A 92 0.95 -9.38 20.46
N ALA A 93 -0.09 -10.21 20.36
CA ALA A 93 0.05 -11.62 19.97
C ALA A 93 0.56 -11.76 18.52
N VAL A 94 0.06 -10.94 17.60
CA VAL A 94 0.51 -10.92 16.19
C VAL A 94 1.98 -10.54 16.10
N PHE A 95 2.41 -9.46 16.77
CA PHE A 95 3.81 -9.06 16.78
C PHE A 95 4.72 -10.08 17.47
N ALA A 96 4.24 -10.77 18.51
CA ALA A 96 5.00 -11.84 19.15
C ALA A 96 5.25 -13.01 18.20
N VAL A 97 4.27 -13.35 17.35
CA VAL A 97 4.41 -14.38 16.31
C VAL A 97 5.37 -13.93 15.22
N LEU A 98 5.17 -12.73 14.67
CA LEU A 98 6.01 -12.17 13.60
C LEU A 98 7.47 -11.94 14.04
N GLY A 99 7.68 -11.64 15.33
CA GLY A 99 9.00 -11.44 15.91
C GLY A 99 9.69 -12.72 16.37
N ASN A 100 9.07 -13.90 16.22
CA ASN A 100 9.66 -15.17 16.64
C ASN A 100 10.67 -15.68 15.60
N PRO A 101 11.98 -15.67 15.88
CA PRO A 101 13.01 -16.07 14.92
C PRO A 101 13.05 -17.59 14.67
N SER A 102 12.31 -18.38 15.46
CA SER A 102 12.25 -19.84 15.31
C SER A 102 11.19 -20.30 14.30
N LEU A 103 10.32 -19.39 13.85
CA LEU A 103 9.31 -19.68 12.82
C LEU A 103 9.85 -19.26 11.46
N ASP A 104 9.63 -20.09 10.45
CA ASP A 104 9.75 -19.59 9.09
C ASP A 104 8.63 -18.57 8.80
N PRO A 105 8.82 -17.67 7.81
CA PRO A 105 7.82 -16.63 7.52
C PRO A 105 6.44 -17.16 7.13
N ALA A 106 6.35 -18.35 6.52
CA ALA A 106 5.07 -18.93 6.12
C ALA A 106 4.30 -19.48 7.33
N ASP A 107 4.99 -20.14 8.26
CA ASP A 107 4.44 -20.59 9.54
C ASP A 107 3.98 -19.40 10.40
N ALA A 108 4.77 -18.33 10.45
CA ALA A 108 4.39 -17.12 11.16
C ALA A 108 3.08 -16.54 10.60
N ARG A 109 2.94 -16.43 9.27
CA ARG A 109 1.70 -15.98 8.62
C ARG A 109 0.52 -16.91 8.89
N ARG A 110 0.69 -18.24 8.83
CA ARG A 110 -0.36 -19.21 9.19
C ARG A 110 -0.84 -19.02 10.62
N GLN A 111 0.08 -18.83 11.56
CA GLN A 111 -0.26 -18.62 12.96
C GLN A 111 -0.97 -17.29 13.20
N VAL A 112 -0.54 -16.21 12.54
CA VAL A 112 -1.27 -14.93 12.54
C VAL A 112 -2.68 -15.09 11.94
N GLY A 113 -2.78 -15.86 10.86
CA GLY A 113 -4.02 -16.30 10.24
C GLY A 113 -5.02 -16.88 11.23
N ARG A 114 -4.60 -17.90 11.99
CA ARG A 114 -5.43 -18.51 13.04
C ARG A 114 -5.89 -17.50 14.10
N ILE A 115 -5.01 -16.62 14.57
CA ILE A 115 -5.36 -15.57 15.55
C ILE A 115 -6.46 -14.66 14.97
N ALA A 116 -6.33 -14.26 13.71
CA ALA A 116 -7.28 -13.36 13.07
C ALA A 116 -8.66 -14.01 12.87
N LEU A 117 -8.68 -15.29 12.50
CA LEU A 117 -9.90 -16.07 12.27
C LEU A 117 -10.71 -16.36 13.54
N GLU A 118 -10.13 -16.19 14.73
CA GLU A 118 -10.85 -16.32 16.01
C GLU A 118 -11.80 -15.13 16.29
N THR A 119 -11.71 -14.02 15.54
CA THR A 119 -12.46 -12.78 15.82
C THR A 119 -13.25 -12.22 14.64
N LEU A 120 -13.89 -13.11 13.88
CA LEU A 120 -14.73 -12.72 12.74
C LEU A 120 -15.92 -11.86 13.15
N ASP A 121 -16.12 -10.77 12.42
CA ASP A 121 -17.24 -9.84 12.57
C ASP A 121 -17.60 -9.28 11.19
N ASP A 122 -18.64 -9.82 10.57
CA ASP A 122 -19.10 -9.41 9.23
C ASP A 122 -19.55 -7.94 9.20
N GLN A 123 -20.05 -7.39 10.31
CA GLN A 123 -20.40 -5.98 10.38
C GLN A 123 -19.16 -5.10 10.39
N ALA A 124 -18.08 -5.53 11.05
CA ALA A 124 -16.80 -4.83 10.97
C ALA A 124 -16.20 -4.90 9.56
N GLU A 125 -16.27 -6.05 8.90
CA GLU A 125 -15.81 -6.20 7.52
C GLU A 125 -16.56 -5.26 6.55
N ASN A 126 -17.89 -5.22 6.64
CA ASN A 126 -18.69 -4.33 5.79
C ASN A 126 -18.36 -2.85 6.03
N ARG A 127 -18.11 -2.45 7.29
CA ARG A 127 -17.67 -1.09 7.62
C ARG A 127 -16.29 -0.78 7.04
N LEU A 128 -15.36 -1.73 7.14
CA LEU A 128 -14.02 -1.65 6.55
C LEU A 128 -14.13 -1.41 5.03
N ILE A 129 -14.87 -2.26 4.30
CA ILE A 129 -15.07 -2.11 2.85
C ILE A 129 -15.69 -0.74 2.51
N ALA A 130 -16.73 -0.31 3.24
CA ALA A 130 -17.38 0.98 3.01
C ALA A 130 -16.45 2.18 3.24
N GLN A 131 -15.61 2.14 4.28
CA GLN A 131 -14.62 3.19 4.53
C GLN A 131 -13.59 3.26 3.40
N ARG A 132 -13.12 2.11 2.92
CA ARG A 132 -12.16 2.04 1.82
C ARG A 132 -12.78 2.53 0.52
N ALA A 133 -14.05 2.22 0.26
CA ALA A 133 -14.82 2.77 -0.87
C ALA A 133 -14.87 4.30 -0.86
N GLN A 134 -15.06 4.91 0.31
CA GLN A 134 -15.07 6.38 0.44
C GLN A 134 -13.69 6.98 0.14
N LEU A 135 -12.62 6.35 0.64
CA LEU A 135 -11.25 6.82 0.42
C LEU A 135 -10.80 6.62 -1.03
N THR A 136 -11.14 5.51 -1.69
CA THR A 136 -10.74 5.26 -3.09
C THR A 136 -11.67 5.90 -4.10
N ALA A 137 -12.97 6.10 -3.78
CA ALA A 137 -14.03 6.58 -4.68
C ALA A 137 -14.15 5.85 -6.02
N THR A 138 -13.69 4.60 -6.09
CA THR A 138 -13.86 3.74 -7.25
C THR A 138 -13.77 2.27 -6.83
N GLU A 139 -14.50 1.43 -7.55
CA GLU A 139 -14.39 -0.04 -7.47
C GLU A 139 -13.65 -0.65 -8.67
N SER A 140 -13.41 0.16 -9.71
CA SER A 140 -12.79 -0.28 -10.96
C SER A 140 -11.28 -0.16 -10.88
N TRP A 141 -10.60 -1.19 -11.37
CA TRP A 141 -9.14 -1.16 -11.54
C TRP A 141 -8.71 -0.11 -12.56
N PRO A 142 -7.58 0.57 -12.33
CA PRO A 142 -6.97 1.48 -13.30
C PRO A 142 -6.39 0.73 -14.49
N ARG A 143 -6.13 1.47 -15.59
CA ARG A 143 -5.29 0.96 -16.70
C ARG A 143 -3.82 0.92 -16.32
N LEU A 144 -3.37 1.83 -15.45
CA LEU A 144 -2.02 1.85 -14.91
C LEU A 144 -1.81 0.58 -14.06
N PRO A 145 -0.72 -0.20 -14.27
CA PRO A 145 -0.45 -1.38 -13.47
C PRO A 145 -0.38 -1.06 -11.97
N LEU A 146 -1.33 -1.62 -11.22
CA LEU A 146 -1.44 -1.50 -9.77
C LEU A 146 -1.39 -2.90 -9.15
N LEU A 147 -0.45 -3.12 -8.25
CA LEU A 147 -0.30 -4.36 -7.49
C LEU A 147 -0.68 -4.14 -6.03
N ILE A 148 -1.59 -4.99 -5.53
CA ILE A 148 -2.09 -4.93 -4.16
C ILE A 148 -1.84 -6.29 -3.49
N PRO A 149 -0.82 -6.40 -2.61
CA PRO A 149 -0.53 -7.63 -1.89
C PRO A 149 -1.53 -7.85 -0.75
N ALA A 150 -1.80 -9.12 -0.46
CA ALA A 150 -2.53 -9.59 0.71
C ALA A 150 -2.00 -10.97 1.14
N VAL A 151 -2.51 -11.50 2.25
CA VAL A 151 -2.17 -12.85 2.73
C VAL A 151 -3.44 -13.63 3.00
N ASP A 152 -3.54 -14.85 2.47
CA ASP A 152 -4.63 -15.75 2.80
C ASP A 152 -4.55 -16.18 4.27
N ALA A 153 -5.63 -15.95 5.01
CA ALA A 153 -5.66 -16.13 6.46
C ALA A 153 -5.62 -17.60 6.90
N GLU A 154 -5.99 -18.54 6.05
CA GLU A 154 -6.02 -19.97 6.41
C GLU A 154 -4.65 -20.62 6.13
N THR A 155 -4.12 -20.35 4.95
CA THR A 155 -2.90 -20.99 4.41
C THR A 155 -1.62 -20.22 4.74
N GLY A 156 -1.74 -18.92 5.05
CA GLY A 156 -0.60 -18.01 5.18
C GLY A 156 0.10 -17.72 3.85
N GLU A 157 -0.47 -18.13 2.72
CA GLU A 157 0.10 -17.89 1.39
C GLU A 157 -0.09 -16.43 0.97
N PRO A 158 0.98 -15.74 0.54
CA PRO A 158 0.85 -14.42 -0.04
C PRO A 158 0.15 -14.46 -1.39
N ILE A 159 -0.67 -13.45 -1.66
CA ILE A 159 -1.28 -13.19 -2.96
C ILE A 159 -1.02 -11.74 -3.37
N VAL A 160 -0.97 -11.48 -4.68
CA VAL A 160 -0.90 -10.13 -5.23
C VAL A 160 -2.02 -9.99 -6.24
N TRP A 161 -2.92 -9.03 -6.02
CA TRP A 161 -4.00 -8.73 -6.95
C TRP A 161 -3.62 -7.59 -7.89
N ASP A 162 -4.07 -7.74 -9.14
CA ASP A 162 -4.03 -6.73 -10.19
C ASP A 162 -5.39 -6.66 -10.91
N ALA A 163 -5.47 -5.91 -12.01
CA ALA A 163 -6.68 -5.76 -12.80
C ALA A 163 -7.24 -7.08 -13.39
N ALA A 164 -6.41 -8.11 -13.55
CA ALA A 164 -6.80 -9.41 -14.08
C ALA A 164 -7.35 -10.37 -13.00
N ALA A 165 -7.24 -10.02 -11.72
CA ALA A 165 -7.63 -10.88 -10.61
C ALA A 165 -9.14 -11.19 -10.52
N GLY A 166 -10.00 -10.42 -11.21
CA GLY A 166 -11.46 -10.58 -11.12
C GLY A 166 -12.08 -10.10 -9.80
N VAL A 167 -11.27 -9.52 -8.90
CA VAL A 167 -11.69 -8.99 -7.60
C VAL A 167 -11.96 -7.49 -7.73
N PRO A 168 -13.06 -6.92 -7.18
CA PRO A 168 -13.25 -5.47 -7.16
C PRO A 168 -12.12 -4.75 -6.43
N LEU A 169 -11.62 -3.62 -6.99
CA LEU A 169 -10.47 -2.90 -6.45
C LEU A 169 -10.63 -2.55 -4.97
N VAL A 170 -11.84 -2.10 -4.58
CA VAL A 170 -12.13 -1.74 -3.19
C VAL A 170 -11.98 -2.92 -2.23
N ARG A 171 -12.29 -4.15 -2.67
CA ARG A 171 -12.11 -5.37 -1.86
C ARG A 171 -10.63 -5.72 -1.72
N ALA A 172 -9.86 -5.61 -2.81
CA ALA A 172 -8.41 -5.80 -2.76
C ALA A 172 -7.73 -4.80 -1.81
N VAL A 173 -8.10 -3.52 -1.90
CA VAL A 173 -7.62 -2.46 -0.99
C VAL A 173 -8.02 -2.75 0.45
N ALA A 174 -9.27 -3.15 0.70
CA ALA A 174 -9.76 -3.48 2.03
C ALA A 174 -9.01 -4.66 2.65
N ALA A 175 -8.82 -5.75 1.91
CA ALA A 175 -8.06 -6.91 2.34
C ALA A 175 -6.58 -6.56 2.59
N SER A 176 -5.96 -5.79 1.70
CA SER A 176 -4.59 -5.29 1.91
C SER A 176 -4.45 -4.36 3.11
N SER A 177 -5.56 -3.84 3.66
CA SER A 177 -5.58 -2.98 4.86
C SER A 177 -6.08 -3.71 6.13
N ALA A 178 -6.27 -5.03 6.07
CA ALA A 178 -6.91 -5.83 7.11
C ALA A 178 -5.87 -6.38 8.11
N PHE A 179 -5.19 -5.50 8.84
CA PHE A 179 -4.13 -5.93 9.77
C PHE A 179 -4.76 -6.49 11.05
N PRO A 180 -4.46 -7.74 11.46
CA PRO A 180 -5.08 -8.35 12.63
C PRO A 180 -4.89 -7.53 13.91
N GLY A 181 -5.99 -7.32 14.64
CA GLY A 181 -6.07 -6.47 15.82
C GLY A 181 -6.38 -5.00 15.50
N ALA A 182 -6.09 -4.52 14.29
CA ALA A 182 -6.54 -3.20 13.84
C ALA A 182 -7.87 -3.29 13.08
N GLU A 183 -7.99 -4.26 12.18
CA GLU A 183 -9.10 -4.43 11.24
C GLU A 183 -9.43 -5.91 11.05
N PRO A 184 -10.71 -6.27 10.73
CA PRO A 184 -11.11 -7.66 10.53
C PRO A 184 -10.59 -8.22 9.18
N PRO A 185 -10.40 -9.55 9.06
CA PRO A 185 -10.14 -10.20 7.79
C PRO A 185 -11.25 -9.92 6.75
N VAL A 186 -10.87 -9.75 5.49
CA VAL A 186 -11.79 -9.45 4.39
C VAL A 186 -12.04 -10.67 3.52
N THR A 187 -13.29 -10.91 3.17
CA THR A 187 -13.75 -12.01 2.33
C THR A 187 -13.64 -11.63 0.85
N VAL A 188 -12.93 -12.46 0.10
CA VAL A 188 -12.89 -12.44 -1.37
C VAL A 188 -13.10 -13.86 -1.86
N ASP A 189 -14.13 -14.07 -2.68
CA ASP A 189 -14.48 -15.37 -3.26
C ASP A 189 -14.54 -16.53 -2.23
N GLY A 190 -15.13 -16.24 -1.06
CA GLY A 190 -15.31 -17.21 0.03
C GLY A 190 -14.08 -17.47 0.89
N ARG A 191 -12.93 -16.85 0.58
CA ARG A 191 -11.69 -16.95 1.38
C ARG A 191 -11.43 -15.65 2.15
N ARG A 192 -10.78 -15.74 3.31
CA ARG A 192 -10.46 -14.59 4.15
C ARG A 192 -9.01 -14.16 3.95
N TYR A 193 -8.80 -12.86 3.79
CA TYR A 193 -7.50 -12.26 3.52
C TYR A 193 -7.14 -11.20 4.56
N LEU A 194 -5.85 -11.11 4.83
CA LEU A 194 -5.19 -10.20 5.76
C LEU A 194 -4.31 -9.19 5.02
N ASP A 195 -3.88 -8.17 5.75
CA ASP A 195 -3.00 -7.10 5.27
C ASP A 195 -1.74 -7.61 4.55
N GLY A 196 -1.43 -6.99 3.41
CA GLY A 196 -0.27 -7.33 2.59
C GLY A 196 1.08 -7.04 3.26
N ALA A 197 1.10 -6.24 4.33
CA ALA A 197 2.30 -6.01 5.12
C ALA A 197 2.81 -7.29 5.80
N LEU A 198 1.96 -8.31 5.98
CA LEU A 198 2.36 -9.62 6.50
C LEU A 198 3.21 -10.42 5.51
N ARG A 199 3.20 -10.08 4.21
CA ARG A 199 4.05 -10.71 3.18
C ARG A 199 5.50 -10.26 3.34
N ASP A 200 5.74 -8.98 3.10
CA ASP A 200 7.07 -8.35 3.17
C ASP A 200 6.96 -6.84 3.45
N GLY A 201 5.99 -6.45 4.30
CA GLY A 201 5.84 -5.08 4.76
C GLY A 201 5.55 -4.03 3.68
N THR A 202 6.56 -3.41 3.05
CA THR A 202 6.35 -2.50 1.90
C THR A 202 6.12 -3.25 0.59
N ASN A 203 6.59 -4.50 0.48
CA ASN A 203 6.57 -5.30 -0.75
C ASN A 203 7.37 -4.66 -1.89
N THR A 204 8.52 -4.07 -1.56
CA THR A 204 9.39 -3.38 -2.53
C THR A 204 9.95 -4.32 -3.59
N ASP A 205 10.07 -5.61 -3.29
CA ASP A 205 10.49 -6.64 -4.23
C ASP A 205 9.53 -6.81 -5.42
N LEU A 206 8.26 -6.43 -5.28
CA LEU A 206 7.29 -6.43 -6.40
C LEU A 206 7.59 -5.36 -7.46
N ALA A 207 8.48 -4.41 -7.17
CA ALA A 207 8.99 -3.43 -8.12
C ALA A 207 10.31 -3.89 -8.78
N ALA A 208 10.73 -5.14 -8.59
CA ALA A 208 11.91 -5.68 -9.25
C ALA A 208 11.81 -5.55 -10.77
N GLY A 209 12.92 -5.21 -11.42
CA GLY A 209 12.99 -4.98 -12.87
C GLY A 209 12.82 -3.52 -13.28
N ALA A 210 12.35 -2.64 -12.38
CA ALA A 210 12.30 -1.21 -12.65
C ALA A 210 13.71 -0.57 -12.64
N ARG A 211 14.00 0.34 -13.58
CA ARG A 211 15.23 1.14 -13.58
C ARG A 211 15.28 2.10 -12.38
N THR A 212 14.15 2.68 -12.02
CA THR A 212 14.01 3.60 -10.89
C THR A 212 12.88 3.15 -9.99
N VAL A 213 13.17 2.99 -8.70
CA VAL A 213 12.19 2.66 -7.67
C VAL A 213 12.14 3.79 -6.63
N VAL A 214 10.96 4.36 -6.43
CA VAL A 214 10.69 5.27 -5.30
C VAL A 214 9.83 4.53 -4.29
N VAL A 215 10.24 4.53 -3.02
CA VAL A 215 9.51 3.90 -1.92
C VAL A 215 9.07 4.99 -0.95
N ILE A 216 7.77 5.18 -0.77
CA ILE A 216 7.22 6.04 0.28
C ILE A 216 6.75 5.14 1.43
N ASP A 217 7.46 5.18 2.55
CA ASP A 217 7.21 4.31 3.70
C ASP A 217 6.90 5.12 4.97
N PRO A 218 5.62 5.24 5.36
CA PRO A 218 5.22 5.92 6.59
C PRO A 218 5.80 5.32 7.88
N LEU A 219 6.28 4.07 7.85
CA LEU A 219 6.79 3.34 9.00
C LEU A 219 8.30 3.09 8.94
N ALA A 220 9.02 3.77 8.03
CA ALA A 220 10.45 3.62 7.85
C ALA A 220 11.26 3.83 9.15
N HIS A 221 10.79 4.69 10.06
CA HIS A 221 11.43 4.94 11.36
C HIS A 221 11.32 3.78 12.35
N ARG A 222 10.31 2.91 12.19
CA ARG A 222 10.10 1.72 13.04
C ARG A 222 10.87 0.49 12.55
N HIS A 223 11.13 0.44 11.24
CA HIS A 223 11.76 -0.69 10.58
C HIS A 223 12.85 -0.19 9.62
N PRO A 224 14.05 0.15 10.12
CA PRO A 224 15.17 0.48 9.25
C PRO A 224 15.59 -0.76 8.47
N ARG A 225 14.99 -0.98 7.30
CA ARG A 225 15.29 -2.12 6.43
C ARG A 225 16.55 -1.86 5.61
N PRO A 226 17.25 -2.93 5.18
CA PRO A 226 18.24 -2.79 4.11
C PRO A 226 17.52 -2.18 2.91
N ARG A 227 18.07 -1.09 2.37
CA ARG A 227 17.58 -0.50 1.12
C ARG A 227 17.65 -1.59 0.05
N THR A 228 16.60 -1.77 -0.73
CA THR A 228 16.77 -2.43 -2.02
C THR A 228 17.78 -1.59 -2.81
N ASP A 229 18.80 -2.24 -3.37
CA ASP A 229 19.84 -1.55 -4.14
C ASP A 229 19.17 -0.71 -5.25
N GLY A 230 19.46 0.59 -5.26
CA GLY A 230 18.89 1.53 -6.24
C GLY A 230 17.52 2.14 -5.90
N ALA A 231 16.90 1.80 -4.76
CA ALA A 231 15.63 2.43 -4.36
C ALA A 231 15.80 3.76 -3.59
N HIS A 232 14.99 4.73 -3.96
CA HIS A 232 14.87 6.03 -3.29
C HIS A 232 13.78 5.97 -2.23
N LEU A 233 14.18 5.77 -0.97
CA LEU A 233 13.29 5.78 0.19
C LEU A 233 12.95 7.22 0.59
N VAL A 234 11.66 7.50 0.67
CA VAL A 234 11.06 8.69 1.27
C VAL A 234 10.39 8.28 2.57
N ALA A 235 10.92 8.80 3.68
CA ALA A 235 10.43 8.55 5.02
C ALA A 235 9.85 9.84 5.63
N PRO A 236 8.94 9.76 6.61
CA PRO A 236 8.51 10.93 7.37
C PRO A 236 9.68 11.61 8.06
N ASP A 237 9.68 12.95 8.11
CA ASP A 237 10.62 13.68 8.96
C ASP A 237 10.43 13.31 10.46
N PRO A 238 11.41 13.56 11.35
CA PRO A 238 11.33 13.15 12.74
C PRO A 238 10.15 13.71 13.54
N ALA A 239 9.65 14.91 13.20
CA ALA A 239 8.48 15.47 13.87
C ALA A 239 7.21 14.77 13.41
N THR A 240 7.11 14.53 12.10
CA THR A 240 6.02 13.77 11.48
C THR A 240 5.99 12.32 11.96
N ALA A 241 7.13 11.64 12.07
CA ALA A 241 7.21 10.28 12.61
C ALA A 241 6.57 10.16 14.01
N ARG A 242 6.83 11.12 14.91
CA ARG A 242 6.19 11.17 16.25
C ARG A 242 4.69 11.40 16.17
N LEU A 243 4.23 12.21 15.22
CA LEU A 243 2.80 12.42 14.98
C LEU A 243 2.12 11.13 14.52
N LEU A 244 2.74 10.39 13.58
CA LEU A 244 2.23 9.11 13.11
C LEU A 244 2.18 8.04 14.21
N ASP A 245 3.09 8.11 15.17
CA ASP A 245 3.16 7.19 16.32
C ASP A 245 2.13 7.49 17.42
N ALA A 246 1.45 8.64 17.41
CA ALA A 246 0.63 9.11 18.53
C ALA A 246 -0.68 8.32 18.77
N GLU A 247 -0.94 7.23 18.04
CA GLU A 247 -2.15 6.37 18.13
C GLU A 247 -3.49 7.15 18.16
N ARG A 248 -3.51 8.35 17.59
CA ARG A 248 -4.70 9.21 17.54
C ARG A 248 -5.65 8.80 16.42
N SER A 249 -6.94 8.86 16.70
CA SER A 249 -7.98 8.46 15.77
C SER A 249 -8.93 9.59 15.35
N ASP A 250 -8.75 10.79 15.88
CA ASP A 250 -9.62 11.94 15.66
C ASP A 250 -9.37 12.64 14.30
N PRO A 251 -10.35 13.40 13.77
CA PRO A 251 -10.19 14.11 12.50
C PRO A 251 -9.07 15.14 12.48
N GLU A 252 -8.75 15.78 13.60
CA GLU A 252 -7.67 16.78 13.67
C GLU A 252 -6.31 16.14 13.46
N ALA A 253 -6.10 14.94 14.01
CA ALA A 253 -4.89 14.16 13.80
C ALA A 253 -4.70 13.77 12.33
N TRP A 254 -5.78 13.41 11.62
CA TRP A 254 -5.74 13.16 10.18
C TRP A 254 -5.31 14.41 9.40
N THR A 255 -5.97 15.54 9.65
CA THR A 255 -5.65 16.81 8.99
C THR A 255 -4.20 17.22 9.26
N ALA A 256 -3.73 17.09 10.51
CA ALA A 256 -2.36 17.39 10.88
C ALA A 256 -1.35 16.49 10.15
N ALA A 257 -1.63 15.19 10.04
CA ALA A 257 -0.76 14.26 9.31
C ALA A 257 -0.72 14.58 7.82
N TYR A 258 -1.87 14.88 7.21
CA TYR A 258 -1.93 15.33 5.81
C TYR A 258 -1.11 16.61 5.58
N GLN A 259 -1.31 17.64 6.41
CA GLN A 259 -0.57 18.90 6.32
C GLN A 259 0.94 18.71 6.53
N ALA A 260 1.34 17.79 7.40
CA ALA A 260 2.76 17.44 7.58
C ALA A 260 3.36 16.82 6.30
N GLY A 261 2.59 15.98 5.60
CA GLY A 261 2.98 15.45 4.30
C GLY A 261 3.16 16.56 3.25
N GLU A 262 2.19 17.47 3.14
CA GLU A 262 2.29 18.62 2.24
C GLU A 262 3.50 19.51 2.54
N ALA A 263 3.77 19.77 3.82
CA ALA A 263 4.91 20.57 4.24
C ALA A 263 6.26 19.93 3.88
N GLN A 264 6.35 18.59 3.97
CA GLN A 264 7.55 17.84 3.61
C GLN A 264 7.80 17.79 2.09
N ALA A 265 6.74 17.94 1.28
CA ALA A 265 6.80 17.70 -0.16
C ALA A 265 7.84 18.56 -0.90
N GLY A 266 8.11 19.80 -0.46
CA GLY A 266 9.09 20.68 -1.10
C GLY A 266 10.51 20.09 -1.08
N THR A 267 10.97 19.67 0.10
CA THR A 267 12.28 19.03 0.27
C THR A 267 12.33 17.70 -0.47
N THR A 268 11.27 16.88 -0.37
CA THR A 268 11.20 15.61 -1.11
C THR A 268 11.19 15.81 -2.62
N ALA A 269 10.57 16.87 -3.15
CA ALA A 269 10.60 17.17 -4.58
C ALA A 269 12.01 17.46 -5.08
N GLU A 270 12.82 18.19 -4.31
CA GLU A 270 14.22 18.45 -4.63
C GLU A 270 15.04 17.16 -4.71
N GLU A 271 14.83 16.24 -3.77
CA GLU A 271 15.48 14.92 -3.74
C GLU A 271 15.04 14.04 -4.92
N LEU A 272 13.75 14.06 -5.25
CA LEU A 272 13.19 13.22 -6.30
C LEU A 272 13.48 13.76 -7.71
N ARG A 273 13.68 15.06 -7.94
CA ARG A 273 13.95 15.60 -9.28
C ARG A 273 15.16 14.96 -9.98
N ALA A 274 16.16 14.51 -9.22
CA ALA A 274 17.32 13.82 -9.77
C ALA A 274 17.01 12.38 -10.24
N HIS A 275 15.91 11.79 -9.75
CA HIS A 275 15.61 10.36 -9.86
C HIS A 275 14.29 10.09 -10.60
N TRP A 276 13.28 10.94 -10.44
CA TRP A 276 11.95 10.83 -11.03
C TRP A 276 11.79 11.79 -12.22
N ARG A 277 12.26 11.38 -13.39
CA ARG A 277 12.17 12.20 -14.61
C ARG A 277 10.76 12.17 -15.22
N PRO A 278 10.25 13.29 -15.77
CA PRO A 278 8.95 13.34 -16.43
C PRO A 278 8.88 12.44 -17.66
N ALA A 279 7.66 11.99 -17.98
CA ALA A 279 7.39 11.20 -19.16
C ALA A 279 7.85 11.83 -20.49
N THR A 280 7.90 13.17 -20.56
CA THR A 280 8.17 13.97 -21.76
C THR A 280 9.65 14.15 -22.07
N ASP A 281 10.54 13.91 -21.12
CA ASP A 281 11.98 13.88 -21.36
C ASP A 281 12.39 12.62 -22.16
N ARG A 282 11.47 11.63 -22.27
CA ARG A 282 11.65 10.33 -22.93
C ARG A 282 11.58 10.38 -24.47
N SER A 283 10.74 11.25 -25.04
CA SER A 283 10.51 11.32 -26.49
C SER A 283 11.60 12.04 -27.27
N ARG A 284 12.62 12.56 -26.59
CA ARG A 284 13.83 13.11 -27.23
C ARG A 284 14.93 12.06 -27.46
N GLU A 285 14.84 10.86 -26.86
CA GLU A 285 15.94 9.88 -26.89
C GLU A 285 15.59 8.44 -27.35
N ALA A 286 14.33 7.99 -27.38
CA ALA A 286 14.03 6.58 -27.72
C ALA A 286 13.37 6.37 -29.11
N PRO A 287 13.87 5.43 -29.95
CA PRO A 287 13.16 4.96 -31.14
C PRO A 287 12.02 3.99 -30.77
N ASP A 288 10.99 3.97 -31.61
CA ASP A 288 9.72 3.24 -31.49
C ASP A 288 9.87 1.80 -30.93
N ARG A 289 9.25 1.48 -29.78
CA ARG A 289 9.20 0.12 -29.21
C ARG A 289 7.76 -0.42 -29.19
N PRO A 290 7.55 -1.71 -29.57
CA PRO A 290 6.24 -2.36 -29.46
C PRO A 290 5.95 -2.81 -28.01
N ALA A 291 4.66 -2.95 -27.69
CA ALA A 291 4.15 -3.27 -26.36
C ALA A 291 4.62 -4.64 -25.81
N PRO A 292 4.84 -4.80 -24.49
CA PRO A 292 5.30 -6.04 -23.89
C PRO A 292 4.20 -7.13 -23.89
N ALA A 293 4.62 -8.37 -24.12
CA ALA A 293 3.77 -9.55 -24.14
C ALA A 293 3.44 -10.04 -22.72
N SER A 294 2.20 -10.46 -22.51
CA SER A 294 1.68 -10.99 -21.24
C SER A 294 2.44 -12.25 -20.78
N LEU A 295 3.01 -12.21 -19.58
CA LEU A 295 3.60 -13.38 -18.92
C LEU A 295 2.48 -14.29 -18.40
N HIS A 296 2.25 -15.40 -19.10
CA HIS A 296 1.40 -16.50 -18.63
C HIS A 296 2.28 -17.48 -17.85
N LEU A 297 2.16 -17.52 -16.52
CA LEU A 297 2.75 -18.59 -15.71
C LEU A 297 1.92 -19.86 -15.92
N GLY A 298 2.47 -20.77 -16.72
CA GLY A 298 1.85 -22.05 -17.07
C GLY A 298 1.70 -22.96 -15.85
N ARG A 299 0.53 -23.60 -15.76
CA ARG A 299 0.29 -24.75 -14.87
C ARG A 299 1.18 -25.91 -15.30
N CYS A 300 1.87 -26.50 -14.33
CA CYS A 300 2.43 -27.85 -14.48
C CYS A 300 1.28 -28.86 -14.49
N GLU A 301 1.07 -29.54 -15.61
CA GLU A 301 0.32 -30.79 -15.65
C GLU A 301 1.29 -31.94 -15.39
N GLU A 302 1.09 -32.65 -14.28
CA GLU A 302 1.67 -33.96 -14.04
C GLU A 302 1.01 -34.98 -14.97
N THR A 303 1.83 -35.78 -15.64
CA THR A 303 1.40 -36.97 -16.38
C THR A 303 1.86 -38.19 -15.59
N ASP A 304 0.90 -39.06 -15.26
CA ASP A 304 1.11 -40.49 -15.04
C ASP A 304 0.51 -41.24 -16.25
#